data_AF-A0A1I1JKD8-F1
#
_entry.id   AF-A0A1I1JKD8-F1
#
_cell.length_a   1.000
_cell.length_b   1.000
_cell.length_c   1.000
_cell.angle_alpha   90.00
_cell.angle_beta   90.00
_cell.angle_gamma   90.00
#
_symmetry.space_group_name_H-M   'P 1'
#
loop_
_entity.id
_entity.type
_entity.pdbx_description
1 polymer ?
#
loop_
_entity_poly.entity_id
_entity_poly.type
_entity_poly.pdbx_seq_one_letter_code
_entity_poly.pdbx_strand_id
1 'polypeptide(L)'
;MDGVSTPLSPTPRSTVRRNAVRARTDRADLHAVLDAGLVGHLGLAMPSGPVVLPTGYGRDGETLYLHGSSGAASLRAAAGGVPVCFTVTLVDGIVYARSAFHHSMNHRSAVVQGTARLVTDPEERLHGLAVLTEHLAPGSWDHSRRPDRKELAATAVLALDLTEASVKIRTGPPGEDERDLVDQGAGPAADWAGVLPLRTVWGEPEPCPLLPAGTPVPERVSSRA
;
A
#
# COMPACT_ATOMS: atom_id res chain seq x y z
N MET A 1 -18.25 9.87 -23.07
CA MET A 1 -17.52 10.99 -22.48
C MET A 1 -16.16 10.45 -22.12
N ASP A 2 -15.17 10.71 -22.97
CA ASP A 2 -13.82 10.20 -22.78
C ASP A 2 -13.24 10.81 -21.52
N GLY A 3 -13.18 9.99 -20.46
CA GLY A 3 -12.81 10.39 -19.12
C GLY A 3 -11.35 10.81 -19.10
N VAL A 4 -11.10 12.11 -18.97
CA VAL A 4 -9.78 12.63 -18.65
C VAL A 4 -9.42 12.09 -17.26
N SER A 5 -8.58 11.06 -17.22
CA SER A 5 -8.00 10.54 -15.98
C SER A 5 -7.34 11.70 -15.23
N THR A 6 -7.73 11.92 -13.97
CA THR A 6 -7.11 12.96 -13.14
C THR A 6 -5.62 12.66 -13.00
N PRO A 7 -4.72 13.58 -13.38
CA PRO A 7 -3.28 13.34 -13.33
C PRO A 7 -2.82 13.16 -11.87
N LEU A 8 -1.80 12.33 -11.67
CA LEU A 8 -1.15 12.24 -10.37
C LEU A 8 -0.51 13.58 -9.98
N SER A 9 -0.40 13.78 -8.67
CA SER A 9 0.16 14.99 -8.05
C SER A 9 -0.55 16.29 -8.45
N PRO A 10 -1.90 16.37 -8.40
CA PRO A 10 -2.63 17.53 -8.91
C PRO A 10 -2.45 18.80 -8.06
N THR A 11 -1.82 18.69 -6.88
CA THR A 11 -1.61 19.79 -5.93
C THR A 11 -0.13 19.99 -5.61
N PRO A 12 0.28 21.18 -5.13
CA PRO A 12 1.64 21.39 -4.63
C PRO A 12 2.04 20.45 -3.49
N ARG A 13 1.06 20.01 -2.68
CA ARG A 13 1.24 19.10 -1.54
C ARG A 13 1.56 17.67 -1.97
N SER A 14 0.94 17.20 -3.06
CA SER A 14 1.18 15.88 -3.65
C SER A 14 2.35 15.87 -4.64
N THR A 15 2.88 17.03 -5.04
CA THR A 15 4.01 17.11 -5.98
C THR A 15 5.33 16.62 -5.36
N VAL A 16 5.90 15.55 -5.93
CA VAL A 16 7.23 15.05 -5.56
C VAL A 16 8.32 16.02 -6.01
N ARG A 17 9.06 16.59 -5.06
CA ARG A 17 10.14 17.57 -5.34
C ARG A 17 11.52 16.95 -5.47
N ARG A 18 11.95 16.15 -4.47
CA ARG A 18 13.28 15.53 -4.46
C ARG A 18 13.32 14.27 -5.31
N ASN A 19 14.31 14.15 -6.19
CA ASN A 19 14.43 13.06 -7.17
C ASN A 19 13.17 12.93 -8.04
N ALA A 20 12.68 14.05 -8.59
CA ALA A 20 11.44 14.13 -9.37
C ALA A 20 11.42 13.22 -10.60
N VAL A 21 12.58 12.85 -11.16
CA VAL A 21 12.68 11.83 -12.23
C VAL A 21 12.10 10.46 -11.84
N ARG A 22 11.96 10.19 -10.54
CA ARG A 22 11.33 8.98 -10.00
C ARG A 22 9.82 9.12 -9.79
N ALA A 23 9.28 10.34 -9.90
CA ALA A 23 7.85 10.57 -9.80
C ALA A 23 7.14 9.93 -11.00
N ARG A 24 5.93 9.46 -10.79
CA ARG A 24 5.05 8.98 -11.85
C ARG A 24 3.88 9.92 -12.04
N THR A 25 3.42 9.98 -13.29
CA THR A 25 2.30 10.82 -13.73
C THR A 25 1.08 9.98 -14.13
N ASP A 26 1.31 8.73 -14.55
CA ASP A 26 0.25 7.80 -14.93
C ASP A 26 -0.42 7.20 -13.70
N ARG A 27 -1.75 7.27 -13.67
CA ARG A 27 -2.58 6.72 -12.60
C ARG A 27 -2.55 5.19 -12.57
N ALA A 28 -2.24 4.52 -13.69
CA ALA A 28 -2.02 3.08 -13.70
C ALA A 28 -0.89 2.67 -12.74
N ASP A 29 0.14 3.50 -12.54
CA ASP A 29 1.20 3.23 -11.56
C ASP A 29 0.68 3.31 -10.12
N LEU A 30 -0.26 4.21 -9.82
CA LEU A 30 -0.90 4.28 -8.50
C LEU A 30 -1.68 2.99 -8.23
N HIS A 31 -2.51 2.57 -9.19
CA HIS A 31 -3.31 1.36 -9.08
C HIS A 31 -2.41 0.13 -8.91
N ALA A 32 -1.35 0.01 -9.71
CA ALA A 32 -0.40 -1.11 -9.61
C ALA A 32 0.28 -1.20 -8.23
N VAL A 33 0.61 -0.07 -7.60
CA VAL A 33 1.20 -0.07 -6.25
C VAL A 33 0.16 -0.44 -5.20
N LEU A 34 -1.05 0.12 -5.28
CA LEU A 34 -2.12 -0.17 -4.34
C LEU A 34 -2.60 -1.62 -4.46
N ASP A 35 -2.70 -2.16 -5.67
CA ASP A 35 -3.17 -3.53 -5.90
C ASP A 35 -2.14 -4.58 -5.47
N ALA A 36 -0.85 -4.26 -5.54
CA ALA A 36 0.22 -5.14 -5.09
C ALA A 36 0.46 -5.09 -3.56
N GLY A 37 0.06 -4.01 -2.89
CA GLY A 37 0.24 -3.84 -1.44
C GLY A 37 -0.88 -4.46 -0.62
N LEU A 38 -0.54 -5.21 0.43
CA LEU A 38 -1.54 -5.77 1.37
C LEU A 38 -1.75 -4.88 2.60
N VAL A 39 -0.74 -4.07 2.93
CA VAL A 39 -0.72 -3.20 4.11
C VAL A 39 -0.43 -1.79 3.67
N GLY A 40 -1.24 -0.85 4.15
CA GLY A 40 -0.93 0.57 4.09
C GLY A 40 -0.85 1.19 5.48
N HIS A 41 -0.35 2.41 5.53
CA HIS A 41 -0.12 3.16 6.75
C HIS A 41 -0.99 4.40 6.74
N LEU A 42 -1.96 4.45 7.66
CA LEU A 42 -2.87 5.57 7.85
C LEU A 42 -2.27 6.57 8.85
N GLY A 43 -1.76 7.67 8.34
CA GLY A 43 -1.25 8.81 9.10
C GLY A 43 -2.32 9.87 9.31
N LEU A 44 -2.44 10.39 10.53
CA LEU A 44 -3.32 11.51 10.88
C LEU A 44 -2.83 12.24 12.13
N ALA A 45 -3.23 13.50 12.28
CA ALA A 45 -2.95 14.28 13.47
C ALA A 45 -4.01 14.02 14.55
N MET A 46 -3.56 13.62 15.74
CA MET A 46 -4.41 13.46 16.92
C MET A 46 -4.04 14.53 17.97
N PRO A 47 -4.91 14.80 18.97
CA PRO A 47 -4.57 15.71 20.07
C PRO A 47 -3.29 15.32 20.84
N SER A 48 -2.95 14.04 20.86
CA SER A 48 -1.72 13.50 21.47
C SER A 48 -0.49 13.58 20.58
N GLY A 49 -0.62 14.07 19.34
CA GLY A 49 0.44 14.08 18.33
C GLY A 49 0.08 13.27 17.07
N PRO A 50 0.95 13.28 16.05
CA PRO A 50 0.74 12.48 14.84
C PRO A 50 0.81 10.99 15.16
N VAL A 51 -0.09 10.21 14.59
CA VAL A 51 -0.08 8.75 14.65
C VAL A 51 -0.03 8.18 13.24
N VAL A 52 0.60 7.02 13.10
CA VAL A 52 0.66 6.25 11.85
C VAL A 52 0.32 4.81 12.17
N LEU A 53 -0.79 4.32 11.62
CA LEU A 53 -1.35 3.02 11.96
C LEU A 53 -1.32 2.10 10.74
N PRO A 54 -0.74 0.89 10.84
CA PRO A 54 -0.82 -0.09 9.77
C PRO A 54 -2.24 -0.65 9.68
N THR A 55 -2.74 -0.82 8.46
CA THR A 55 -4.06 -1.40 8.20
C THR A 55 -4.11 -2.09 6.84
N GLY A 56 -4.91 -3.15 6.76
CA GLY A 56 -5.38 -3.67 5.48
C GLY A 56 -6.33 -2.66 4.81
N TYR A 57 -6.48 -2.78 3.50
CA TYR A 57 -7.33 -1.94 2.69
C TYR A 57 -7.81 -2.72 1.46
N GLY A 58 -8.67 -2.09 0.67
CA GLY A 58 -8.96 -2.53 -0.69
C GLY A 58 -9.26 -1.32 -1.57
N ARG A 59 -9.01 -1.45 -2.87
CA ARG A 59 -9.29 -0.42 -3.85
C ARG A 59 -10.42 -0.88 -4.77
N ASP A 60 -11.38 0.00 -5.01
CA ASP A 60 -12.34 -0.16 -6.10
C ASP A 60 -12.37 1.11 -6.93
N GLY A 61 -11.96 0.97 -8.20
CA GLY A 61 -11.69 2.10 -9.09
C GLY A 61 -10.83 3.17 -8.41
N GLU A 62 -11.48 4.29 -8.14
CA GLU A 62 -10.86 5.53 -7.67
C GLU A 62 -10.99 5.76 -6.16
N THR A 63 -11.49 4.75 -5.43
CA THR A 63 -11.73 4.82 -3.99
C THR A 63 -10.94 3.75 -3.24
N LEU A 64 -10.29 4.15 -2.16
CA LEU A 64 -9.73 3.26 -1.15
C LEU A 64 -10.73 3.06 -0.03
N TYR A 65 -11.01 1.80 0.30
CA TYR A 65 -11.79 1.43 1.47
C TYR A 65 -10.86 0.94 2.59
N LEU A 66 -11.17 1.40 3.81
CA LEU A 66 -10.49 1.03 5.06
C LEU A 66 -11.56 0.62 6.07
N HIS A 67 -11.20 -0.23 7.04
CA HIS A 67 -12.11 -0.58 8.13
C HIS A 67 -11.39 -0.65 9.46
N GLY A 68 -12.19 -0.68 10.53
CA GLY A 68 -11.71 -1.02 11.87
C GLY A 68 -12.79 -0.80 12.89
N SER A 69 -12.43 -0.87 14.18
CA SER A 69 -13.40 -0.69 15.25
C SER A 69 -14.05 0.69 15.19
N SER A 70 -15.38 0.75 15.32
CA SER A 70 -16.11 2.01 15.57
C SER A 70 -15.68 2.68 16.89
N GLY A 71 -15.06 1.90 17.79
CA GLY A 71 -14.44 2.35 19.04
C GLY A 71 -13.02 2.93 18.90
N ALA A 72 -12.36 2.82 17.75
CA ALA A 72 -11.00 3.34 17.58
C ALA A 72 -10.98 4.88 17.44
N ALA A 73 -10.22 5.56 18.31
CA ALA A 73 -10.16 7.01 18.34
C ALA A 73 -9.64 7.62 17.03
N SER A 74 -8.63 6.99 16.41
CA SER A 74 -8.08 7.42 15.11
C SER A 74 -9.10 7.29 13.98
N LEU A 75 -9.85 6.20 13.91
CA LEU A 75 -10.90 6.02 12.90
C LEU A 75 -12.04 7.01 13.09
N ARG A 76 -12.46 7.27 14.33
CA ARG A 76 -13.46 8.31 14.60
C ARG A 76 -12.98 9.70 14.22
N ALA A 77 -11.71 10.02 14.46
CA ALA A 77 -11.13 11.29 14.05
C ALA A 77 -11.12 11.43 12.52
N ALA A 78 -10.67 10.39 11.81
CA ALA A 78 -10.72 10.35 10.35
C ALA A 78 -12.16 10.49 9.81
N ALA A 79 -13.11 9.72 10.36
CA ALA A 79 -14.54 9.82 10.05
C ALA A 79 -15.13 11.22 10.33
N GLY A 80 -14.61 11.89 11.35
CA GLY A 80 -14.95 13.26 11.72
C GLY A 80 -14.33 14.34 10.83
N GLY A 81 -13.61 13.97 9.78
CA GLY A 81 -13.08 14.89 8.77
C GLY A 81 -11.64 15.34 8.99
N VAL A 82 -10.91 14.75 9.95
CA VAL A 82 -9.48 15.03 10.10
C VAL A 82 -8.75 14.58 8.82
N PRO A 83 -7.91 15.44 8.21
CA PRO A 83 -7.12 15.05 7.05
C PRO A 83 -6.21 13.85 7.35
N VAL A 84 -6.16 12.94 6.40
CA VAL A 84 -5.38 11.71 6.47
C VAL A 84 -4.34 11.65 5.37
N CYS A 85 -3.30 10.85 5.61
CA CYS A 85 -2.29 10.45 4.64
C CYS A 85 -2.23 8.92 4.65
N PHE A 86 -2.56 8.28 3.53
CA PHE A 86 -2.45 6.83 3.37
C PHE A 86 -1.24 6.49 2.51
N THR A 87 -0.33 5.68 3.03
CA THR A 87 0.92 5.33 2.36
C THR A 87 1.09 3.83 2.19
N VAL A 88 1.46 3.41 0.98
CA VAL A 88 1.86 2.04 0.65
C VAL A 88 3.27 2.07 0.09
N THR A 89 4.14 1.17 0.57
CA THR A 89 5.51 1.04 0.11
C THR A 89 5.85 -0.42 -0.13
N LEU A 90 6.38 -0.72 -1.31
CA LEU A 90 6.89 -2.03 -1.70
C LEU A 90 8.39 -1.89 -1.94
N VAL A 91 9.19 -2.69 -1.25
CA VAL A 91 10.65 -2.74 -1.46
C VAL A 91 10.95 -3.87 -2.43
N ASP A 92 11.61 -3.53 -3.54
CA ASP A 92 11.91 -4.47 -4.62
C ASP A 92 13.39 -4.89 -4.64
N GLY A 93 14.25 -4.25 -3.83
CA GLY A 93 15.64 -4.67 -3.64
C GLY A 93 16.53 -3.63 -2.98
N ILE A 94 17.61 -4.09 -2.37
CA ILE A 94 18.65 -3.23 -1.79
C ILE A 94 19.68 -2.91 -2.87
N VAL A 95 20.09 -1.65 -2.94
CA VAL A 95 21.08 -1.18 -3.91
C VAL A 95 22.39 -0.86 -3.21
N TYR A 96 23.39 -1.64 -3.57
CA TYR A 96 24.76 -1.53 -3.10
C TYR A 96 25.56 -0.69 -4.10
N ALA A 97 26.04 0.47 -3.67
CA ALA A 97 26.93 1.32 -4.43
C ALA A 97 28.34 1.24 -3.84
N ARG A 98 29.35 1.77 -4.53
CA ARG A 98 30.72 1.83 -4.02
C ARG A 98 30.92 2.92 -2.96
N SER A 99 30.09 3.95 -3.00
CA SER A 99 30.03 4.99 -1.97
C SER A 99 28.87 4.76 -1.02
N ALA A 100 29.14 4.88 0.28
CA ALA A 100 28.11 4.77 1.32
C ALA A 100 26.95 5.75 1.11
N PHE A 101 27.23 6.89 0.46
CA PHE A 101 26.22 7.91 0.15
C PHE A 101 25.22 7.47 -0.93
N HIS A 102 25.64 6.60 -1.85
CA HIS A 102 24.83 6.16 -2.99
C HIS A 102 24.08 4.84 -2.73
N HIS A 103 24.28 4.21 -1.57
CA HIS A 103 23.43 3.10 -1.13
C HIS A 103 21.95 3.51 -1.11
N SER A 104 21.08 2.60 -1.55
CA SER A 104 19.66 2.91 -1.70
C SER A 104 18.79 1.65 -1.73
N MET A 105 17.54 1.81 -2.15
CA MET A 105 16.59 0.72 -2.35
C MET A 105 15.76 0.94 -3.62
N ASN A 106 15.63 -0.09 -4.44
CA ASN A 106 14.56 -0.15 -5.42
C ASN A 106 13.23 -0.33 -4.68
N HIS A 107 12.26 0.50 -5.03
CA HIS A 107 10.96 0.56 -4.35
C HIS A 107 9.90 1.16 -5.26
N ARG A 108 8.65 0.90 -4.90
CA ARG A 108 7.48 1.59 -5.40
C ARG A 108 6.69 2.10 -4.20
N SER A 109 6.29 3.37 -4.21
CA SER A 109 5.46 3.92 -3.14
C SER A 109 4.32 4.77 -3.68
N ALA A 110 3.17 4.67 -3.04
CA ALA A 110 1.99 5.49 -3.26
C ALA A 110 1.66 6.25 -1.98
N VAL A 111 1.39 7.56 -2.10
CA VAL A 111 0.98 8.43 -1.00
C VAL A 111 -0.30 9.14 -1.42
N VAL A 112 -1.40 8.85 -0.73
CA VAL A 112 -2.73 9.43 -0.95
C VAL A 112 -3.06 10.36 0.20
N GLN A 113 -3.44 11.60 -0.09
CA GLN A 113 -3.75 12.61 0.92
C GLN A 113 -5.17 13.10 0.71
N GLY A 114 -5.94 13.24 1.78
CA GLY A 114 -7.33 13.68 1.63
C GLY A 114 -8.10 13.65 2.94
N THR A 115 -9.42 13.69 2.84
CA THR A 115 -10.32 13.52 3.96
C THR A 115 -11.14 12.26 3.73
N ALA A 116 -11.01 11.29 4.62
CA ALA A 116 -11.80 10.08 4.53
C ALA A 116 -13.27 10.36 4.91
N ARG A 117 -14.21 9.77 4.17
CA ARG A 117 -15.64 9.81 4.47
C ARG A 117 -16.04 8.54 5.22
N LEU A 118 -16.85 8.67 6.27
CA LEU A 118 -17.52 7.53 6.87
C LEU A 118 -18.59 6.98 5.91
N VAL A 119 -18.54 5.68 5.63
CA VAL A 119 -19.55 4.99 4.84
C VAL A 119 -20.73 4.64 5.72
N THR A 120 -21.86 5.32 5.49
CA THR A 120 -23.10 5.15 6.27
C THR A 120 -24.19 4.40 5.51
N ASP A 121 -24.14 4.41 4.18
CA ASP A 121 -25.07 3.64 3.36
C ASP A 121 -24.83 2.13 3.59
N PRO A 122 -25.86 1.32 3.91
CA PRO A 122 -25.69 -0.10 4.20
C PRO A 122 -25.09 -0.92 3.05
N GLU A 123 -25.46 -0.61 1.80
CA GLU A 123 -25.00 -1.34 0.63
C GLU A 123 -23.54 -0.98 0.31
N GLU A 124 -23.20 0.31 0.29
CA GLU A 124 -21.81 0.77 0.13
C GLU A 124 -20.91 0.19 1.23
N ARG A 125 -21.45 0.05 2.43
CA ARG A 125 -20.70 -0.48 3.57
C ARG A 125 -20.38 -1.97 3.42
N LEU A 126 -21.34 -2.77 2.95
CA LEU A 126 -21.10 -4.17 2.62
C LEU A 126 -20.14 -4.30 1.42
N HIS A 127 -20.30 -3.43 0.42
CA HIS A 127 -19.38 -3.35 -0.73
C HIS A 127 -17.95 -3.06 -0.29
N GLY A 128 -17.73 -2.04 0.54
CA GLY A 128 -16.41 -1.72 1.07
C GLY A 128 -15.79 -2.93 1.79
N LEU A 129 -16.53 -3.59 2.68
CA LEU A 129 -16.04 -4.81 3.36
C LEU A 129 -15.72 -5.94 2.38
N ALA A 130 -16.51 -6.11 1.31
CA ALA A 130 -16.22 -7.06 0.25
C ALA A 130 -14.92 -6.70 -0.47
N VAL A 131 -14.74 -5.44 -0.88
CA VAL A 131 -13.52 -4.93 -1.54
C VAL A 131 -12.29 -5.19 -0.68
N LEU A 132 -12.32 -4.92 0.63
CA LEU A 132 -11.21 -5.24 1.53
C LEU A 132 -10.95 -6.75 1.61
N THR A 133 -12.00 -7.55 1.72
CA THR A 133 -11.89 -9.01 1.83
C THR A 133 -11.26 -9.59 0.58
N GLU A 134 -11.73 -9.16 -0.59
CA GLU A 134 -11.25 -9.64 -1.89
C GLU A 134 -9.83 -9.16 -2.20
N HIS A 135 -9.45 -7.96 -1.74
CA HIS A 135 -8.08 -7.47 -1.85
C HIS A 135 -7.09 -8.32 -1.03
N LEU A 136 -7.45 -8.67 0.21
CA LEU A 136 -6.58 -9.42 1.12
C LEU A 136 -6.63 -10.93 0.88
N ALA A 137 -7.81 -11.44 0.58
CA ALA A 137 -8.16 -12.85 0.46
C ALA A 137 -9.13 -13.08 -0.72
N PRO A 138 -8.65 -12.99 -1.97
CA PRO A 138 -9.48 -13.16 -3.16
C PRO A 138 -10.35 -14.42 -3.12
N GLY A 139 -11.59 -14.27 -3.57
CA GLY A 139 -12.66 -15.27 -3.56
C GLY A 139 -13.22 -15.59 -2.18
N SER A 140 -12.72 -14.99 -1.09
CA SER A 140 -13.11 -15.41 0.26
C SER A 140 -14.38 -14.76 0.76
N TRP A 141 -14.81 -13.63 0.18
CA TRP A 141 -16.08 -13.01 0.53
C TRP A 141 -17.20 -14.03 0.33
N ASP A 142 -17.38 -14.55 -0.88
CA ASP A 142 -18.48 -15.48 -1.20
C ASP A 142 -18.36 -16.87 -0.55
N HIS A 143 -17.18 -17.21 -0.03
CA HIS A 143 -16.93 -18.47 0.68
C HIS A 143 -16.95 -18.34 2.20
N SER A 144 -17.35 -17.18 2.72
CA SER A 144 -17.51 -16.90 4.14
C SER A 144 -18.94 -16.45 4.43
N ARG A 145 -19.45 -16.71 5.64
CA ARG A 145 -20.72 -16.11 6.05
C ARG A 145 -20.60 -14.57 6.04
N ARG A 146 -21.66 -13.88 5.66
CA ARG A 146 -21.70 -12.42 5.70
C ARG A 146 -21.66 -11.91 7.15
N PRO A 147 -21.16 -10.67 7.37
CA PRO A 147 -21.20 -10.04 8.68
C PRO A 147 -22.63 -9.93 9.21
N ASP A 148 -22.81 -10.22 10.50
CA ASP A 148 -24.08 -10.03 11.17
C ASP A 148 -24.27 -8.56 11.64
N ARG A 149 -25.45 -8.26 12.21
CA ARG A 149 -25.77 -6.90 12.69
C ARG A 149 -24.84 -6.41 13.79
N LYS A 150 -24.33 -7.30 14.65
CA LYS A 150 -23.44 -6.95 15.77
C LYS A 150 -22.03 -6.66 15.26
N GLU A 151 -21.53 -7.49 14.34
CA GLU A 151 -20.24 -7.29 13.68
C GLU A 151 -20.23 -6.00 12.86
N LEU A 152 -21.34 -5.71 12.18
CA LEU A 152 -21.53 -4.42 11.54
C LEU A 152 -21.56 -3.31 12.61
N ALA A 153 -22.36 -3.36 13.67
CA ALA A 153 -22.36 -2.27 14.66
C ALA A 153 -20.96 -1.95 15.26
N ALA A 154 -20.09 -2.95 15.36
CA ALA A 154 -18.72 -2.79 15.87
C ALA A 154 -17.69 -2.27 14.84
N THR A 155 -18.05 -2.14 13.56
CA THR A 155 -17.10 -1.88 12.47
C THR A 155 -17.40 -0.56 11.76
N ALA A 156 -16.45 0.39 11.73
CA ALA A 156 -16.51 1.54 10.84
C ALA A 156 -15.84 1.20 9.50
N VAL A 157 -16.40 1.72 8.40
CA VAL A 157 -15.82 1.66 7.05
C VAL A 157 -15.59 3.08 6.58
N LEU A 158 -14.38 3.37 6.11
CA LEU A 158 -14.00 4.66 5.56
C LEU A 158 -13.75 4.52 4.05
N ALA A 159 -14.17 5.53 3.30
CA ALA A 159 -13.83 5.70 1.89
C ALA A 159 -12.89 6.90 1.74
N LEU A 160 -11.77 6.71 1.05
CA LEU A 160 -10.78 7.74 0.74
C LEU A 160 -10.64 7.86 -0.78
N ASP A 161 -10.90 9.06 -1.28
CA ASP A 161 -10.75 9.39 -2.69
C ASP A 161 -9.27 9.41 -3.12
N LEU A 162 -8.97 8.90 -4.31
CA LEU A 162 -7.61 8.77 -4.83
C LEU A 162 -7.12 9.99 -5.63
N THR A 163 -7.90 11.08 -5.75
CA THR A 163 -7.56 12.23 -6.60
C THR A 163 -6.22 12.84 -6.23
N GLU A 164 -5.99 13.14 -4.95
CA GLU A 164 -4.74 13.75 -4.49
C GLU A 164 -3.75 12.67 -4.04
N ALA A 165 -3.11 12.06 -5.05
CA ALA A 165 -2.13 11.00 -4.85
C ALA A 165 -0.81 11.28 -5.57
N SER A 166 0.28 10.74 -5.02
CA SER A 166 1.61 10.78 -5.63
C SER A 166 2.25 9.41 -5.63
N VAL A 167 3.02 9.13 -6.67
CA VAL A 167 3.71 7.85 -6.83
C VAL A 167 5.18 8.11 -7.11
N LYS A 168 6.04 7.31 -6.46
CA LYS A 168 7.48 7.37 -6.65
C LYS A 168 8.04 5.96 -6.82
N ILE A 169 8.79 5.75 -7.90
CA ILE A 169 9.35 4.45 -8.25
C ILE A 169 10.84 4.59 -8.51
N ARG A 170 11.63 3.73 -7.87
CA ARG A 170 13.06 3.55 -8.17
C ARG A 170 13.30 2.11 -8.61
N THR A 171 13.92 1.96 -9.78
CA THR A 171 14.45 0.70 -10.31
C THR A 171 15.90 0.90 -10.75
N GLY A 172 16.60 -0.21 -11.02
CA GLY A 172 17.92 -0.19 -11.65
C GLY A 172 19.12 -0.18 -10.68
N PRO A 173 20.34 -0.05 -11.25
CA PRO A 173 21.61 -0.15 -10.53
C PRO A 173 21.88 1.04 -9.57
N PRO A 174 22.98 1.00 -8.78
CA PRO A 174 23.48 2.20 -8.11
C PRO A 174 23.84 3.30 -9.12
N GLY A 175 23.74 4.56 -8.67
CA GLY A 175 24.42 5.67 -9.35
C GLY A 175 25.82 5.79 -8.76
N GLU A 176 26.82 6.02 -9.60
CA GLU A 176 28.22 6.12 -9.19
C GLU A 176 28.80 7.42 -9.70
N ASP A 177 29.61 8.09 -8.88
CA ASP A 177 30.39 9.25 -9.33
C ASP A 177 31.71 8.75 -9.94
N GLU A 178 32.26 9.45 -10.94
CA GLU A 178 33.47 9.01 -11.65
C GLU A 178 34.63 8.72 -10.69
N ARG A 179 34.78 9.50 -9.62
CA ARG A 179 35.83 9.33 -8.60
C ARG A 179 35.76 7.99 -7.85
N ASP A 180 34.57 7.39 -7.76
CA ASP A 180 34.35 6.13 -7.07
C ASP A 180 34.63 4.92 -8.00
N LEU A 181 34.85 5.19 -9.29
CA LEU A 181 35.18 4.19 -10.33
C LEU A 181 36.69 4.14 -10.65
N VAL A 182 37.46 5.14 -10.23
CA VAL A 182 38.91 5.19 -10.47
C VAL A 182 39.62 4.27 -9.47
N ASP A 183 40.39 3.32 -9.99
CA ASP A 183 41.25 2.44 -9.20
C ASP A 183 42.38 3.25 -8.53
N GLN A 184 42.33 3.33 -7.21
CA GLN A 184 43.35 3.94 -6.35
C GLN A 184 44.08 2.86 -5.52
N GLY A 185 44.02 1.58 -5.92
CA GLY A 185 44.50 0.42 -5.16
C GLY A 185 43.35 -0.34 -4.48
N ALA A 186 43.50 -0.71 -3.20
CA ALA A 186 42.45 -1.37 -2.40
C ALA A 186 41.28 -0.41 -2.01
N GLY A 187 40.89 0.46 -2.94
CA GLY A 187 39.82 1.44 -2.79
C GLY A 187 38.49 0.95 -3.36
N PRO A 188 37.41 1.74 -3.17
CA PRO A 188 36.02 1.32 -3.44
C PRO A 188 35.73 0.95 -4.91
N ALA A 189 36.57 1.38 -5.86
CA ALA A 189 36.46 1.00 -7.27
C ALA A 189 36.50 -0.53 -7.49
N ALA A 190 37.28 -1.25 -6.68
CA ALA A 190 37.41 -2.70 -6.71
C ALA A 190 36.31 -3.45 -5.94
N ASP A 191 35.48 -2.74 -5.18
CA ASP A 191 34.40 -3.34 -4.39
C ASP A 191 33.16 -3.66 -5.23
N TRP A 192 32.36 -4.61 -4.73
CA TRP A 192 31.13 -5.05 -5.38
C TRP A 192 30.04 -3.98 -5.31
N ALA A 193 29.37 -3.75 -6.44
CA ALA A 193 28.22 -2.87 -6.54
C ALA A 193 27.13 -3.53 -7.39
N GLY A 194 25.87 -3.34 -7.01
CA GLY A 194 24.76 -4.03 -7.65
C GLY A 194 23.44 -3.89 -6.90
N VAL A 195 22.49 -4.74 -7.26
CA VAL A 195 21.18 -4.82 -6.62
C VAL A 195 21.03 -6.22 -6.04
N LEU A 196 20.65 -6.31 -4.77
CA LEU A 196 20.13 -7.52 -4.15
C LEU A 196 18.59 -7.46 -4.20
N PRO A 197 17.93 -8.19 -5.12
CA PRO A 197 16.49 -8.14 -5.26
C PRO A 197 15.79 -8.66 -4.00
N LEU A 198 14.70 -8.00 -3.60
CA LEU A 198 13.80 -8.45 -2.54
C LEU A 198 12.49 -8.86 -3.20
N ARG A 199 12.01 -10.07 -2.88
CA ARG A 199 10.73 -10.60 -3.37
C ARG A 199 9.89 -11.06 -2.20
N THR A 200 8.62 -10.67 -2.20
CA THR A 200 7.60 -11.26 -1.33
C THR A 200 6.92 -12.37 -2.11
N VAL A 201 6.87 -13.56 -1.53
CA VAL A 201 6.20 -14.73 -2.09
C VAL A 201 5.26 -15.31 -1.04
N TRP A 202 4.21 -15.97 -1.50
CA TRP A 202 3.34 -16.74 -0.62
C TRP A 202 4.04 -18.04 -0.23
N GLY A 203 3.81 -18.48 1.00
CA GLY A 203 4.27 -19.79 1.48
C GLY A 203 3.21 -20.86 1.28
N GLU A 204 3.56 -22.09 1.64
CA GLU A 204 2.61 -23.20 1.69
C GLU A 204 1.46 -22.92 2.67
N PRO A 205 0.19 -23.17 2.31
CA PRO A 205 -0.94 -22.96 3.20
C PRO A 205 -0.90 -23.85 4.45
N GLU A 206 -0.95 -23.22 5.63
CA GLU A 206 -1.00 -23.93 6.91
C GLU A 206 -2.46 -24.14 7.37
N PRO A 207 -2.96 -25.39 7.46
CA PRO A 207 -4.35 -25.66 7.79
C PRO A 207 -4.66 -25.35 9.26
N CYS A 208 -5.88 -24.84 9.52
CA CYS A 208 -6.37 -24.65 10.88
C CYS A 208 -6.51 -26.00 11.61
N PRO A 209 -6.06 -26.14 12.87
CA PRO A 209 -6.15 -27.38 13.64
C PRO A 209 -7.58 -27.90 13.88
N LEU A 210 -8.59 -27.04 13.70
CA LEU A 210 -10.00 -27.39 13.85
C LEU A 210 -10.64 -27.91 12.57
N LEU A 211 -9.90 -27.94 11.45
CA LEU A 211 -10.42 -28.50 10.21
C LEU A 211 -10.63 -30.02 10.34
N PRO A 212 -11.73 -30.56 9.81
CA PRO A 212 -11.88 -32.00 9.64
C PRO A 212 -10.67 -32.59 8.91
N ALA A 213 -10.19 -33.74 9.36
CA ALA A 213 -9.05 -34.42 8.74
C ALA A 213 -9.31 -34.65 7.24
N GLY A 214 -8.30 -34.34 6.42
CA GLY A 214 -8.39 -34.49 4.96
C GLY A 214 -9.13 -33.37 4.23
N THR A 215 -9.51 -32.28 4.91
CA THR A 215 -10.08 -31.10 4.23
C THR A 215 -9.05 -30.52 3.25
N PRO A 216 -9.33 -30.47 1.94
CA PRO A 216 -8.38 -29.95 0.96
C PRO A 216 -8.25 -28.43 1.05
N VAL A 217 -7.08 -27.91 0.69
CA VAL A 217 -6.90 -26.48 0.47
C VAL A 217 -7.73 -26.06 -0.75
N PRO A 218 -8.63 -25.07 -0.63
CA PRO A 218 -9.42 -24.62 -1.78
C PRO A 218 -8.56 -23.94 -2.83
N GLU A 219 -8.98 -24.03 -4.10
CA GLU A 219 -8.28 -23.42 -5.24
C GLU A 219 -7.99 -21.93 -5.06
N ARG A 220 -8.96 -21.16 -4.53
CA ARG A 220 -8.80 -19.71 -4.24
C ARG A 220 -7.63 -19.38 -3.30
N VAL A 221 -7.16 -20.36 -2.53
CA VAL A 221 -5.99 -20.25 -1.66
C VAL A 221 -4.76 -20.80 -2.35
N SER A 222 -4.82 -22.03 -2.89
CA SER A 222 -3.66 -22.68 -3.51
C SER A 222 -3.18 -22.01 -4.78
N SER A 223 -4.05 -21.32 -5.53
CA SER A 223 -3.66 -20.57 -6.74
C SER A 223 -2.86 -19.29 -6.44
N ARG A 224 -2.71 -18.94 -5.16
CA ARG A 224 -1.92 -17.80 -4.70
C ARG A 224 -0.48 -18.21 -4.34
N ALA A 225 -0.26 -19.47 -3.98
CA ALA A 225 1.04 -20.01 -3.61
C ALA A 225 1.95 -20.21 -4.83
#